data_AF-X0X814-F1
#
_entry.id   AF-X0X814-F1
#
_cell.length_a   1.000
_cell.length_b   1.000
_cell.length_c   1.000
_cell.angle_alpha   90.00
_cell.angle_beta   90.00
_cell.angle_gamma   90.00
#
_symmetry.space_group_name_H-M   'P 1'
#
loop_
_entity.id
_entity.type
_entity.pdbx_description
1 polymer ?
#
loop_
_entity_poly.entity_id
_entity_poly.type
_entity_poly.pdbx_seq_one_letter_code
_entity_poly.pdbx_strand_id
1 'polypeptide(L)' 'RRTVGLKMGIKAAGGIRSFEDALLMIRSGATRLGCSASVKIVSV' A
#
# COMPACT_ATOMS: atom_id res chain seq x y z
N ARG A 1 9.75 6.29 -1.21
CA ARG A 1 9.54 7.76 -1.23
C ARG A 1 10.78 8.57 -1.64
N ARG A 2 12.00 8.10 -1.33
CA ARG A 2 13.28 8.82 -1.52
C ARG A 2 13.48 9.47 -2.91
N THR A 3 13.30 8.74 -4.00
CA THR A 3 13.62 9.23 -5.36
C THR A 3 12.64 10.28 -5.88
N VAL A 4 11.34 10.12 -5.61
CA VAL A 4 10.28 10.94 -6.20
C VAL A 4 9.81 12.09 -5.31
N GLY A 5 10.30 12.14 -4.06
CA GLY A 5 9.93 13.17 -3.10
C GLY A 5 8.44 13.15 -2.72
N LEU A 6 7.90 14.32 -2.32
CA LEU A 6 6.53 14.43 -1.82
C LEU A 6 5.48 14.72 -2.90
N LYS A 7 5.90 15.25 -4.06
CA LYS A 7 4.99 15.74 -5.11
C LYS A 7 4.36 14.61 -5.94
N MET A 8 4.96 13.42 -5.93
CA MET A 8 4.48 12.27 -6.69
C MET A 8 4.09 11.11 -5.77
N GLY A 9 2.92 10.53 -6.03
CA GLY A 9 2.43 9.36 -5.30
C GLY A 9 3.15 8.07 -5.69
N ILE A 10 3.11 7.07 -4.81
CA ILE A 10 3.68 5.74 -5.04
C ILE A 10 2.56 4.71 -4.90
N LYS A 11 2.39 3.84 -5.90
CA LYS A 11 1.50 2.67 -5.84
C LYS A 11 2.30 1.44 -5.47
N ALA A 12 1.99 0.82 -4.34
CA ALA A 12 2.44 -0.54 -4.02
C ALA A 12 1.42 -1.55 -4.55
N ALA A 13 1.88 -2.62 -5.21
CA ALA A 13 1.02 -3.66 -5.77
C ALA A 13 1.72 -5.02 -5.79
N GLY A 14 0.93 -6.09 -5.67
CA GLY A 14 1.42 -7.47 -5.61
C GLY A 14 1.73 -7.92 -4.18
N GLY A 15 1.23 -9.10 -3.79
CA GLY A 15 1.54 -9.72 -2.49
C GLY A 15 0.81 -9.17 -1.25
N ILE A 16 0.12 -8.03 -1.34
CA ILE A 16 -0.58 -7.42 -0.20
C ILE A 16 -1.91 -8.15 0.07
N ARG A 17 -1.97 -8.96 1.14
CA ARG A 17 -3.11 -9.85 1.44
C ARG A 17 -3.72 -9.69 2.84
N SER A 18 -3.07 -8.94 3.72
CA SER A 18 -3.52 -8.65 5.08
C SER A 18 -3.58 -7.14 5.38
N PHE A 19 -4.24 -6.78 6.47
CA PHE A 19 -4.23 -5.40 6.98
C PHE A 19 -2.81 -4.96 7.35
N GLU A 20 -2.04 -5.84 7.96
CA GLU A 20 -0.65 -5.60 8.35
C GLU A 20 0.25 -5.32 7.14
N ASP A 21 0.11 -6.09 6.05
CA ASP A 21 0.84 -5.86 4.80
C ASP A 21 0.50 -4.47 4.23
N ALA A 22 -0.79 -4.12 4.21
CA ALA A 22 -1.26 -2.83 3.72
C ALA A 22 -0.67 -1.67 4.55
N LEU A 23 -0.69 -1.81 5.87
CA LEU A 23 -0.14 -0.82 6.80
C LEU A 23 1.37 -0.66 6.64
N LEU A 24 2.10 -1.76 6.46
CA LEU A 24 3.54 -1.76 6.21
C LEU A 24 3.88 -0.98 4.94
N MET A 25 3.13 -1.17 3.85
CA MET A 25 3.35 -0.46 2.58
C MET A 25 3.10 1.04 2.74
N ILE A 26 2.05 1.43 3.46
CA ILE A 26 1.74 2.83 3.75
C ILE A 26 2.87 3.47 4.57
N ARG A 27 3.32 2.81 5.64
CA ARG A 27 4.45 3.27 6.47
C ARG A 27 5.75 3.39 5.67
N SER A 28 5.93 2.55 4.66
CA SER A 28 7.07 2.61 3.72
C SER A 28 6.96 3.75 2.69
N GLY A 29 5.84 4.48 2.69
CA GLY A 29 5.61 5.67 1.87
C GLY A 29 4.79 5.44 0.60
N ALA A 30 4.06 4.33 0.49
CA ALA A 30 3.04 4.15 -0.53
C ALA A 30 1.84 5.07 -0.24
N THR A 31 1.30 5.69 -1.29
CA THR A 31 0.10 6.53 -1.21
C THR A 31 -1.11 5.89 -1.87
N ARG A 32 -0.91 4.74 -2.52
CA ARG A 32 -1.98 3.92 -3.10
C ARG A 32 -1.59 2.45 -3.02
N LEU A 33 -2.58 1.59 -2.81
CA LEU A 33 -2.39 0.13 -2.81
C LEU A 33 -3.19 -0.48 -3.96
N GLY A 34 -2.59 -1.43 -4.67
CA GLY A 34 -3.24 -2.27 -5.67
C GLY A 34 -3.31 -3.70 -5.18
N CYS A 35 -4.48 -4.11 -4.66
CA CYS A 35 -4.66 -5.42 -4.02
C CYS A 35 -5.94 -6.07 -4.53
N SER A 36 -5.88 -7.35 -4.93
CA SER A 36 -7.07 -8.16 -5.24
C SER A 36 -7.82 -8.61 -3.98
N ALA A 37 -7.16 -8.60 -2.82
CA ALA A 37 -7.74 -8.96 -1.53
C ALA A 37 -8.32 -7.76 -0.76
N SER A 38 -8.68 -6.67 -1.45
CA SER A 38 -9.07 -5.40 -0.82
C SER A 38 -10.23 -5.53 0.17
N VAL A 39 -11.28 -6.31 -0.17
CA VAL A 39 -12.42 -6.55 0.71
C VAL A 39 -11.98 -7.20 2.01
N LYS A 40 -11.14 -8.25 1.93
CA LYS A 40 -10.57 -8.88 3.12
C LYS A 40 -9.80 -7.85 3.95
N ILE A 41 -8.92 -7.08 3.33
CA ILE A 41 -8.08 -6.09 4.02
C ILE A 41 -8.88 -5.04 4.81
N VAL A 42 -10.09 -4.67 4.38
CA VAL A 42 -10.88 -3.61 5.03
C VAL A 42 -12.04 -4.12 5.90
N SER A 43 -12.36 -5.41 5.82
CA SER A 43 -13.51 -6.02 6.51
C SER A 43 -13.13 -6.94 7.66
N VAL A 44 -11.83 -7.20 7.87
CA VAL A 44 -11.30 -7.88 9.06
C VAL A 44 -10.36 -6.98 9.85
#